data_AF-A0A7W1SMH6-F1
#
_entry.id   AF-A0A7W1SMH6-F1
#
_cell.length_a   1.000
_cell.length_b   1.000
_cell.length_c   1.000
_cell.angle_alpha   90.00
_cell.angle_beta   90.00
_cell.angle_gamma   90.00
#
_symmetry.space_group_name_H-M   'P 1'
#
loop_
_entity.id
_entity.type
_entity.pdbx_description
1 polymer ?
#
loop_
_entity_poly.entity_id
_entity_poly.type
_entity_poly.pdbx_seq_one_letter_code
_entity_poly.pdbx_strand_id
1 'polypeptide(L)'
;MTSEQLPDRLRLLGLRGVSRVVTHTNGIVMVSLGARRVLRIHQGYAHAPDRVLRAIVRFLDSGLPRAVRRMAEREFLEFPVERHAPARGPGRRERPRPGDLLLIHRLATAHERLNREHFGGGLGSLTIRLSSRMRTRLGELSVDLRTGRPIEIAISRRHIDRHAWAEVEHTLLHEMVHQWQAESGLPVDHGSSFRRKAQELGVLPGAKRILAHRGAARMS
;
A
#
# COMPACT_ATOMS: atom_id res chain seq x y z
N MET A 1 2.13 -0.07 -27.19
CA MET A 1 2.79 -1.39 -27.08
C MET A 1 2.08 -2.19 -26.01
N THR A 2 1.88 -3.49 -26.21
CA THR A 2 1.05 -4.30 -25.30
C THR A 2 1.86 -4.83 -24.12
N SER A 3 1.19 -5.09 -22.99
CA SER A 3 1.80 -5.66 -21.78
C SER A 3 2.36 -7.06 -21.97
N GLU A 4 1.92 -7.75 -23.02
CA GLU A 4 2.34 -9.10 -23.40
C GLU A 4 3.81 -9.16 -23.88
N GLN A 5 4.35 -8.05 -24.40
CA GLN A 5 5.73 -7.99 -24.91
C GLN A 5 6.78 -7.65 -23.83
N LEU A 6 6.33 -7.21 -22.65
CA LEU A 6 7.23 -6.81 -21.55
C LEU A 6 8.17 -7.94 -21.07
N PRO A 7 7.73 -9.20 -20.92
CA PRO A 7 8.62 -10.29 -20.51
C PRO A 7 9.77 -10.49 -21.49
N ASP A 8 9.51 -10.41 -22.79
CA ASP A 8 10.53 -10.63 -23.83
C ASP A 8 11.52 -9.48 -23.89
N ARG A 9 11.06 -8.24 -23.77
CA ARG A 9 11.95 -7.07 -23.65
C ARG A 9 12.88 -7.21 -22.43
N LEU A 10 12.35 -7.60 -21.27
CA LEU A 10 13.17 -7.80 -20.08
C LEU A 10 14.22 -8.91 -20.28
N ARG A 11 13.85 -10.02 -20.93
CA ARG A 11 14.79 -11.12 -21.25
C ARG A 11 15.90 -10.66 -22.20
N LEU A 12 15.56 -9.93 -23.27
CA LEU A 12 16.53 -9.35 -24.20
C LEU A 12 17.51 -8.39 -23.51
N LEU A 13 17.04 -7.70 -22.47
CA LEU A 13 17.84 -6.78 -21.65
C LEU A 13 18.61 -7.48 -20.51
N GLY A 14 18.56 -8.80 -20.43
CA GLY A 14 19.37 -9.60 -19.51
C GLY A 14 18.65 -10.11 -18.27
N LEU A 15 17.31 -10.08 -18.21
CA LEU A 15 16.57 -10.70 -17.12
C LEU A 15 16.82 -12.22 -17.07
N ARG A 16 17.40 -12.70 -15.98
CA ARG A 16 17.72 -14.12 -15.76
C ARG A 16 17.12 -14.64 -14.48
N GLY A 17 16.87 -15.95 -14.44
CA GLY A 17 16.34 -16.61 -13.26
C GLY A 17 14.99 -16.02 -12.81
N VAL A 18 14.07 -15.83 -13.74
CA VAL A 18 12.67 -15.53 -13.43
C VAL A 18 11.85 -16.62 -14.10
N SER A 19 11.04 -17.33 -13.31
CA SER A 19 10.22 -18.44 -13.82
C SER A 19 9.02 -17.94 -14.61
N ARG A 20 8.44 -16.81 -14.17
CA ARG A 20 7.29 -16.18 -14.81
C ARG A 20 7.25 -14.69 -14.51
N VAL A 21 6.86 -13.89 -15.50
CA VAL A 21 6.54 -12.47 -15.34
C VAL A 21 5.02 -12.33 -15.28
N VAL A 22 4.51 -11.64 -14.27
CA VAL A 22 3.09 -11.35 -14.07
C VAL A 22 2.92 -9.84 -13.97
N THR A 23 2.06 -9.27 -14.81
CA THR A 23 1.76 -7.84 -14.79
C THR A 23 0.58 -7.53 -13.87
N HIS A 24 0.59 -6.34 -13.27
CA HIS A 24 -0.55 -5.80 -12.52
C HIS A 24 -0.64 -4.29 -12.67
N THR A 25 -1.81 -3.72 -12.39
CA THR A 25 -2.03 -2.26 -12.36
C THR A 25 -2.18 -1.75 -10.92
N ASN A 26 -1.60 -2.42 -9.92
CA ASN A 26 -1.67 -1.95 -8.54
C ASN A 26 -0.60 -0.88 -8.31
N GLY A 27 -0.99 0.34 -7.95
CA GLY A 27 -0.07 1.44 -7.66
C GLY A 27 0.81 1.26 -6.41
N ILE A 28 0.61 0.20 -5.62
CA ILE A 28 1.42 -0.08 -4.42
C ILE A 28 2.66 -0.92 -4.75
N VAL A 29 2.55 -1.86 -5.69
CA VAL A 29 3.65 -2.76 -6.06
C VAL A 29 4.17 -2.30 -7.42
N MET A 30 5.44 -1.94 -7.50
CA MET A 30 6.07 -1.55 -8.78
C MET A 30 6.79 -2.73 -9.41
N VAL A 31 7.69 -3.35 -8.64
CA VAL A 31 8.47 -4.52 -9.02
C VAL A 31 8.68 -5.36 -7.77
N SER A 32 8.41 -6.66 -7.83
CA SER A 32 8.72 -7.59 -6.75
C SER A 32 9.02 -8.99 -7.26
N LEU A 33 9.99 -9.66 -6.65
CA LEU A 33 10.29 -11.07 -6.92
C LEU A 33 9.72 -11.93 -5.80
N GLY A 34 8.71 -12.73 -6.12
CA GLY A 34 8.02 -13.59 -5.18
C GLY A 34 8.61 -15.00 -5.08
N ALA A 35 7.94 -15.86 -4.29
CA ALA A 35 8.25 -17.28 -4.20
C ALA A 35 8.30 -17.94 -5.58
N ARG A 36 9.16 -18.95 -5.74
CA ARG A 36 9.43 -19.63 -7.03
C ARG A 36 9.95 -18.70 -8.13
N ARG A 37 10.54 -17.56 -7.78
CA ARG A 37 11.14 -16.60 -8.73
C ARG A 37 10.12 -16.00 -9.72
N VAL A 38 8.89 -15.77 -9.26
CA VAL A 38 7.85 -15.09 -10.04
C VAL A 38 8.03 -13.57 -9.92
N LEU A 39 8.31 -12.91 -11.03
CA LEU A 39 8.43 -11.45 -11.10
C LEU A 39 7.04 -10.83 -11.26
N ARG A 40 6.61 -10.03 -10.29
CA ARG A 40 5.41 -9.20 -10.38
C ARG A 40 5.84 -7.78 -10.71
N ILE A 41 5.34 -7.23 -11.81
CA ILE A 41 5.76 -5.93 -12.33
C ILE A 41 4.54 -5.09 -12.74
N HIS A 42 4.62 -3.78 -12.52
CA HIS A 42 3.57 -2.88 -12.93
C HIS A 42 3.42 -2.85 -14.45
N GLN A 43 2.17 -2.97 -14.93
CA GLN A 43 1.86 -3.03 -16.35
C GLN A 43 2.35 -1.80 -17.11
N GLY A 44 2.39 -0.64 -16.45
CA GLY A 44 2.86 0.61 -17.04
C GLY A 44 4.30 0.54 -17.56
N TYR A 45 5.15 -0.35 -17.02
CA TYR A 45 6.52 -0.54 -17.52
C TYR A 45 6.58 -1.11 -18.94
N ALA A 46 5.49 -1.65 -19.49
CA ALA A 46 5.42 -2.03 -20.90
C ALA A 46 5.71 -0.83 -21.84
N HIS A 47 5.46 0.40 -21.38
CA HIS A 47 5.70 1.64 -22.11
C HIS A 47 7.02 2.32 -21.74
N ALA A 48 7.80 1.72 -20.84
CA ALA A 48 9.05 2.31 -20.38
C ALA A 48 10.14 2.19 -21.46
N PRO A 49 11.06 3.18 -21.56
CA PRO A 49 12.24 3.07 -22.40
C PRO A 49 13.17 1.99 -21.87
N ASP A 50 14.02 1.44 -22.73
CA ASP A 50 14.96 0.36 -22.37
C ASP A 50 15.88 0.73 -21.20
N ARG A 51 16.24 2.02 -21.06
CA ARG A 51 16.99 2.52 -19.90
C ARG A 51 16.31 2.14 -18.57
N VAL A 52 15.01 2.36 -18.46
CA VAL A 52 14.21 2.05 -17.25
C VAL A 52 14.09 0.54 -17.07
N LEU A 53 13.90 -0.22 -18.16
CA LEU A 53 13.85 -1.68 -18.08
C LEU A 53 15.19 -2.30 -17.66
N ARG A 54 16.32 -1.76 -18.14
CA ARG A 54 17.67 -2.16 -17.67
C ARG A 54 17.86 -1.83 -16.20
N ALA A 55 17.30 -0.73 -15.70
CA ALA A 55 17.32 -0.42 -14.28
C ALA A 55 16.57 -1.50 -13.47
N ILE A 56 15.42 -1.97 -13.94
CA ILE A 56 14.70 -3.08 -13.31
C ILE A 56 15.54 -4.36 -13.28
N VAL A 57 16.21 -4.70 -14.39
CA VAL A 57 17.10 -5.88 -14.46
C VAL A 57 18.25 -5.76 -13.47
N ARG A 58 18.95 -4.63 -13.42
CA ARG A 58 20.02 -4.36 -12.44
C ARG A 58 19.52 -4.46 -11.00
N PHE A 59 18.31 -3.95 -10.75
CA PHE A 59 17.72 -3.99 -9.42
C PHE A 59 17.44 -5.44 -8.94
N LEU A 60 17.03 -6.32 -9.86
CA LEU A 60 16.73 -7.73 -9.59
C LEU A 60 17.98 -8.63 -9.48
N ASP A 61 19.14 -8.16 -9.96
CA ASP A 61 20.39 -8.90 -9.87
C ASP A 61 20.94 -8.87 -8.43
N SER A 62 20.85 -10.02 -7.75
CA SER A 62 21.36 -10.19 -6.39
C SER A 62 22.90 -10.18 -6.31
N GLY A 63 23.60 -10.36 -7.44
CA GLY A 63 25.06 -10.27 -7.51
C GLY A 63 25.58 -8.83 -7.51
N LEU A 64 24.74 -7.84 -7.76
CA LEU A 64 25.16 -6.44 -7.79
C LEU A 64 25.21 -5.81 -6.39
N PRO A 65 26.15 -4.87 -6.14
CA PRO A 65 26.23 -4.14 -4.88
C PRO A 65 24.93 -3.42 -4.53
N ARG A 66 24.58 -3.39 -3.24
CA ARG A 66 23.34 -2.75 -2.74
C ARG A 66 23.20 -1.29 -3.17
N ALA A 67 24.31 -0.55 -3.27
CA ALA A 67 24.32 0.84 -3.74
C ALA A 67 23.86 0.97 -5.20
N VAL A 68 24.34 0.09 -6.08
CA VAL A 68 23.95 0.03 -7.50
C VAL A 68 22.48 -0.32 -7.63
N ARG A 69 22.00 -1.30 -6.85
CA ARG A 69 20.58 -1.68 -6.81
C ARG A 69 19.69 -0.53 -6.34
N ARG A 70 20.11 0.25 -5.34
CA ARG A 70 19.39 1.47 -4.90
C ARG A 70 19.37 2.57 -5.95
N MET A 71 20.44 2.76 -6.72
CA MET A 71 20.44 3.71 -7.84
C MET A 71 19.44 3.29 -8.91
N ALA A 72 19.43 2.00 -9.26
CA ALA A 72 18.50 1.44 -10.22
C ALA A 72 17.04 1.52 -9.73
N GLU A 73 16.81 1.30 -8.44
CA GLU A 73 15.51 1.48 -7.78
C GLU A 73 14.97 2.90 -7.96
N ARG A 74 15.78 3.92 -7.67
CA ARG A 74 15.39 5.32 -7.92
C ARG A 74 15.01 5.57 -9.37
N GLU A 75 15.84 5.09 -10.30
CA GLU A 75 15.67 5.32 -11.74
C GLU A 75 14.35 4.75 -12.28
N PHE A 76 13.95 3.53 -11.89
CA PHE A 76 12.67 2.98 -12.39
C PHE A 76 11.45 3.50 -11.61
N LEU A 77 11.61 3.96 -10.37
CA LEU A 77 10.52 4.54 -9.59
C LEU A 77 10.12 5.95 -10.07
N GLU A 78 11.04 6.68 -10.73
CA GLU A 78 10.75 7.96 -11.36
C GLU A 78 9.89 7.84 -12.63
N PHE A 79 9.83 6.66 -13.25
CA PHE A 79 9.04 6.46 -14.46
C PHE A 79 7.53 6.48 -14.14
N PRO A 80 6.70 7.30 -14.83
CA PRO A 80 5.31 7.54 -14.45
C PRO A 80 4.37 6.42 -14.93
N VAL A 81 4.50 5.23 -14.35
CA VAL A 81 3.76 4.02 -14.79
C VAL A 81 2.23 4.19 -14.83
N GLU A 82 1.66 5.00 -13.95
CA GLU A 82 0.22 5.25 -13.85
C GLU A 82 -0.34 6.00 -15.07
N ARG A 83 0.49 6.78 -15.79
CA ARG A 83 0.08 7.43 -17.05
C ARG A 83 -0.15 6.42 -18.18
N HIS A 84 0.52 5.27 -18.09
CA HIS A 84 0.58 4.28 -19.16
C HIS A 84 -0.27 3.04 -18.90
N ALA A 85 -0.57 2.76 -17.64
CA ALA A 85 -1.52 1.74 -17.23
C ALA A 85 -2.12 2.18 -15.89
N PRO A 86 -3.13 3.08 -15.91
CA PRO A 86 -3.74 3.55 -14.67
C PRO A 86 -4.26 2.36 -13.88
N ALA A 87 -4.17 2.45 -12.56
CA ALA A 87 -4.85 1.48 -11.71
C ALA A 87 -6.28 1.28 -12.20
N ARG A 88 -6.65 0.02 -12.51
CA ARG A 88 -8.06 -0.33 -12.69
C ARG A 88 -8.77 0.24 -11.47
N GLY A 89 -9.64 1.24 -11.70
CA GLY A 89 -10.24 2.05 -10.64
C GLY A 89 -10.80 1.17 -9.53
N PRO A 90 -10.94 1.69 -8.29
CA PRO A 90 -11.26 0.90 -7.10
C PRO A 90 -12.40 -0.07 -7.44
N GLY A 91 -12.05 -1.36 -7.58
CA GLY A 91 -12.93 -2.34 -8.20
C GLY A 91 -14.29 -2.28 -7.51
N ARG A 92 -15.34 -1.97 -8.29
CA ARG A 92 -16.74 -1.75 -7.89
C ARG A 92 -16.89 -1.68 -6.36
N ARG A 93 -16.80 -0.45 -5.81
CA ARG A 93 -17.00 -0.16 -4.38
C ARG A 93 -18.10 -1.07 -3.85
N GLU A 94 -17.74 -1.89 -2.86
CA GLU A 94 -18.68 -2.83 -2.27
C GLU A 94 -19.81 -1.99 -1.67
N ARG A 95 -21.01 -2.07 -2.24
CA ARG A 95 -22.15 -1.31 -1.72
C ARG A 95 -22.39 -1.78 -0.28
N PRO A 96 -22.46 -0.86 0.70
CA PRO A 96 -22.78 -1.24 2.08
C PRO A 96 -24.07 -2.05 2.08
N ARG A 97 -24.08 -3.18 2.77
CA ARG A 97 -25.32 -3.92 3.04
C ARG A 97 -26.15 -3.10 4.04
N PRO A 98 -27.48 -3.26 4.10
CA PRO A 98 -28.30 -2.48 5.05
C PRO A 98 -27.82 -2.56 6.51
N GLY A 99 -27.34 -3.73 6.96
CA GLY A 99 -26.76 -3.90 8.30
C GLY A 99 -25.38 -3.26 8.51
N ASP A 100 -24.74 -2.75 7.47
CA ASP A 100 -23.39 -2.15 7.54
C ASP A 100 -23.44 -0.70 7.94
N LEU A 101 -24.57 -0.02 7.69
CA LEU A 101 -24.72 1.39 7.96
C LEU A 101 -24.56 1.70 9.45
N LEU A 102 -25.13 0.86 10.32
CA LEU A 102 -24.97 1.00 11.77
C LEU A 102 -23.52 0.79 12.22
N LEU A 103 -22.82 -0.19 11.64
CA LEU A 103 -21.43 -0.47 11.95
C LEU A 103 -20.51 0.66 11.44
N ILE A 104 -20.75 1.16 10.23
CA ILE A 104 -20.02 2.29 9.65
C ILE A 104 -20.24 3.55 10.49
N HIS A 105 -21.49 3.83 10.88
CA HIS A 105 -21.81 4.94 11.76
C HIS A 105 -21.08 4.81 13.10
N ARG A 106 -21.10 3.62 13.72
CA ARG A 106 -20.38 3.36 14.98
C ARG A 106 -18.88 3.58 14.83
N LEU A 107 -18.27 3.16 13.72
CA LEU A 107 -16.85 3.41 13.44
C LEU A 107 -16.58 4.91 13.24
N ALA A 108 -17.46 5.63 12.55
CA ALA A 108 -17.31 7.07 12.33
C ALA A 108 -17.38 7.85 13.65
N THR A 109 -18.36 7.53 14.50
CA THR A 109 -18.46 8.09 15.85
C THR A 109 -17.22 7.75 16.70
N ALA A 110 -16.72 6.51 16.61
CA ALA A 110 -15.49 6.11 17.30
C ALA A 110 -14.28 6.89 16.79
N HIS A 111 -14.15 7.11 15.47
CA HIS A 111 -13.09 7.92 14.88
C HIS A 111 -13.11 9.34 15.41
N GLU A 112 -14.27 10.01 15.40
CA GLU A 112 -14.38 11.37 15.93
C GLU A 112 -14.02 11.44 17.43
N ARG A 113 -14.49 10.47 18.21
CA ARG A 113 -14.18 10.37 19.64
C ARG A 113 -12.68 10.18 19.87
N LEU A 114 -12.07 9.20 19.22
CA LEU A 114 -10.64 8.92 19.30
C LEU A 114 -9.80 10.10 18.78
N ASN A 115 -10.28 10.83 17.78
CA ASN A 115 -9.61 12.02 17.25
C ASN A 115 -9.52 13.09 18.33
N ARG A 116 -10.63 13.35 19.05
CA ARG A 116 -10.64 14.29 20.18
C ARG A 116 -9.73 13.81 21.32
N GLU A 117 -9.83 12.54 21.70
CA GLU A 117 -9.09 11.98 22.84
C GLU A 117 -7.57 11.89 22.61
N HIS A 118 -7.14 11.52 21.41
CA HIS A 118 -5.73 11.15 21.14
C HIS A 118 -5.00 12.12 20.21
N PHE A 119 -5.72 12.88 19.40
CA PHE A 119 -5.15 13.80 18.40
C PHE A 119 -5.62 15.24 18.58
N GLY A 120 -6.29 15.56 19.69
CA GLY A 120 -6.80 16.90 19.99
C GLY A 120 -7.85 17.40 19.00
N GLY A 121 -8.50 16.49 18.25
CA GLY A 121 -9.44 16.83 17.19
C GLY A 121 -8.80 17.32 15.90
N GLY A 122 -7.48 17.21 15.76
CA GLY A 122 -6.73 17.77 14.63
C GLY A 122 -6.81 16.97 13.33
N LEU A 123 -7.29 15.72 13.37
CA LEU A 123 -7.40 14.89 12.15
C LEU A 123 -8.65 15.24 11.34
N GLY A 124 -8.54 15.22 10.01
CA GLY A 124 -9.66 15.40 9.10
C GLY A 124 -10.73 14.30 9.23
N SER A 125 -11.96 14.62 8.83
CA SER A 125 -13.00 13.61 8.68
C SER A 125 -12.72 12.76 7.43
N LEU A 126 -12.76 11.45 7.57
CA LEU A 126 -12.58 10.51 6.47
C LEU A 126 -13.78 9.58 6.35
N THR A 127 -14.04 9.12 5.13
CA THR A 127 -15.02 8.05 4.92
C THR A 127 -14.48 6.76 5.51
N ILE A 128 -15.32 6.06 6.29
CA ILE A 128 -15.04 4.72 6.79
C ILE A 128 -15.85 3.69 6.00
N ARG A 129 -15.21 2.60 5.61
CA ARG A 129 -15.83 1.51 4.86
C ARG A 129 -15.57 0.15 5.49
N LEU A 130 -16.53 -0.76 5.38
CA LEU A 130 -16.32 -2.18 5.66
C LEU A 130 -15.83 -2.94 4.43
N SER A 131 -14.90 -3.86 4.62
CA SER A 131 -14.32 -4.69 3.56
C SER A 131 -14.55 -6.17 3.83
N SER A 132 -15.31 -6.87 2.96
CA SER A 132 -15.41 -8.34 3.02
C SER A 132 -14.20 -9.05 2.39
N ARG A 133 -13.46 -8.34 1.53
CA ARG A 133 -12.33 -8.90 0.77
C ARG A 133 -11.02 -8.89 1.54
N MET A 134 -10.96 -8.16 2.66
CA MET A 134 -9.76 -8.02 3.46
C MET A 134 -9.52 -9.31 4.27
N ARG A 135 -8.60 -10.17 3.77
CA ARG A 135 -8.32 -11.50 4.35
C ARG A 135 -7.14 -11.55 5.31
N THR A 136 -6.14 -10.70 5.09
CA THR A 136 -4.83 -10.75 5.79
C THR A 136 -4.59 -9.57 6.72
N ARG A 137 -5.44 -8.55 6.66
CA ARG A 137 -5.37 -7.30 7.44
C ARG A 137 -6.69 -7.09 8.19
N LEU A 138 -6.64 -6.29 9.25
CA LEU A 138 -7.81 -5.91 10.05
C LEU A 138 -8.30 -4.50 9.70
N GLY A 139 -7.39 -3.60 9.31
CA GLY A 139 -7.66 -2.25 8.82
C GLY A 139 -6.72 -1.85 7.68
N GLU A 140 -7.07 -0.77 6.99
CA GLU A 140 -6.25 -0.13 5.95
C GLU A 140 -6.68 1.33 5.70
N LEU A 141 -5.78 2.31 5.91
CA LEU A 141 -5.93 3.66 5.36
C LEU A 141 -5.47 3.75 3.89
N SER A 142 -6.38 4.13 3.00
CA SER A 142 -6.03 4.44 1.61
C SER A 142 -5.57 5.90 1.48
N VAL A 143 -4.46 6.10 0.75
CA VAL A 143 -3.93 7.43 0.40
C VAL A 143 -3.93 7.63 -1.11
N ASP A 144 -4.15 8.87 -1.54
CA ASP A 144 -3.99 9.29 -2.92
C ASP A 144 -2.49 9.27 -3.26
N LEU A 145 -2.09 8.39 -4.18
CA LEU A 145 -0.66 8.17 -4.50
C LEU A 145 0.02 9.40 -5.11
N ARG A 146 -0.73 10.36 -5.67
CA ARG A 146 -0.20 11.56 -6.31
C ARG A 146 0.01 12.68 -5.30
N THR A 147 -0.91 12.84 -4.36
CA THR A 147 -0.96 13.96 -3.41
C THR A 147 -0.53 13.57 -2.00
N GLY A 148 -0.45 12.27 -1.71
CA GLY A 148 -0.20 11.74 -0.36
C GLY A 148 -1.37 11.92 0.60
N ARG A 149 -2.49 12.51 0.17
CA ARG A 149 -3.63 12.82 1.04
C ARG A 149 -4.41 11.56 1.42
N PRO A 150 -4.90 11.44 2.66
CA PRO A 150 -5.77 10.34 3.03
C PRO A 150 -7.11 10.42 2.29
N ILE A 151 -7.66 9.26 1.93
CA ILE A 151 -8.93 9.13 1.21
C ILE A 151 -10.00 8.45 2.08
N GLU A 152 -9.71 7.24 2.58
CA GLU A 152 -10.66 6.43 3.33
C GLU A 152 -9.94 5.49 4.31
N ILE A 153 -10.61 5.11 5.38
CA ILE A 153 -10.20 3.99 6.25
C ILE A 153 -11.13 2.81 5.97
N ALA A 154 -10.56 1.66 5.64
CA ALA A 154 -11.29 0.41 5.48
C ALA A 154 -11.05 -0.51 6.68
N ILE A 155 -12.10 -1.04 7.29
CA ILE A 155 -12.03 -2.05 8.35
C ILE A 155 -12.55 -3.39 7.83
N SER A 156 -11.87 -4.48 8.18
CA SER A 156 -12.28 -5.83 7.79
C SER A 156 -13.62 -6.20 8.44
N ARG A 157 -14.59 -6.62 7.62
CA ARG A 157 -15.87 -7.11 8.15
C ARG A 157 -15.67 -8.31 9.08
N ARG A 158 -14.77 -9.21 8.68
CA ARG A 158 -14.39 -10.38 9.47
C ARG A 158 -13.83 -9.99 10.84
N HIS A 159 -13.16 -8.84 10.94
CA HIS A 159 -12.66 -8.35 12.22
C HIS A 159 -13.82 -7.99 13.14
N ILE A 160 -14.76 -7.18 12.63
CA ILE A 160 -16.01 -6.80 13.33
C ILE A 160 -16.80 -8.02 13.79
N ASP A 161 -16.92 -9.04 12.94
CA ASP A 161 -17.75 -10.23 13.23
C ASP A 161 -17.12 -11.16 14.28
N ARG A 162 -15.80 -11.08 14.53
CA ARG A 162 -15.05 -12.09 15.30
C ARG A 162 -14.39 -11.58 16.56
N HIS A 163 -14.24 -10.27 16.70
CA HIS A 163 -13.43 -9.67 17.73
C HIS A 163 -14.26 -8.71 18.57
N ALA A 164 -13.84 -8.51 19.81
CA ALA A 164 -14.48 -7.55 20.69
C ALA A 164 -14.35 -6.14 20.11
N TRP A 165 -15.33 -5.28 20.39
CA TRP A 165 -15.33 -3.92 19.85
C TRP A 165 -14.11 -3.10 20.26
N ALA A 166 -13.56 -3.33 21.46
CA ALA A 166 -12.32 -2.68 21.90
C ALA A 166 -11.13 -2.99 20.98
N GLU A 167 -11.03 -4.21 20.44
CA GLU A 167 -9.98 -4.59 19.48
C GLU A 167 -10.19 -3.92 18.10
N VAL A 168 -11.45 -3.72 17.71
CA VAL A 168 -11.82 -2.97 16.51
C VAL A 168 -11.43 -1.50 16.64
N GLU A 169 -11.72 -0.87 17.78
CA GLU A 169 -11.33 0.51 18.06
C GLU A 169 -9.81 0.65 18.14
N HIS A 170 -9.10 -0.32 18.70
CA HIS A 170 -7.64 -0.36 18.67
C HIS A 170 -7.12 -0.38 17.23
N THR A 171 -7.72 -1.20 16.37
CA THR A 171 -7.37 -1.23 14.94
C THR A 171 -7.69 0.10 14.26
N LEU A 172 -8.83 0.72 14.55
CA LEU A 172 -9.17 2.04 14.02
C LEU A 172 -8.16 3.10 14.46
N LEU A 173 -7.77 3.10 15.74
CA LEU A 173 -6.76 4.01 16.28
C LEU A 173 -5.40 3.80 15.60
N HIS A 174 -5.04 2.56 15.27
CA HIS A 174 -3.85 2.25 14.47
C HIS A 174 -3.91 2.88 13.07
N GLU A 175 -5.04 2.75 12.37
CA GLU A 175 -5.23 3.40 11.07
C GLU A 175 -5.25 4.94 11.18
N MET A 176 -5.71 5.50 12.30
CA MET A 176 -5.67 6.94 12.56
C MET A 176 -4.24 7.44 12.80
N VAL A 177 -3.33 6.64 13.34
CA VAL A 177 -1.90 6.99 13.38
C VAL A 177 -1.34 7.09 11.96
N HIS A 178 -1.76 6.22 11.04
CA HIS A 178 -1.39 6.36 9.63
C HIS A 178 -2.02 7.59 8.99
N GLN A 179 -3.26 7.96 9.37
CA GLN A 179 -3.90 9.19 8.90
C GLN A 179 -3.10 10.40 9.36
N TRP A 180 -2.73 10.45 10.65
CA TRP A 180 -1.89 11.50 11.20
C TRP A 180 -0.56 11.65 10.45
N GLN A 181 0.09 10.54 10.08
CA GLN A 181 1.30 10.60 9.25
C GLN A 181 1.00 11.28 7.91
N ALA A 182 -0.05 10.84 7.20
CA ALA A 182 -0.42 11.37 5.90
C ALA A 182 -0.74 12.88 5.96
N GLU A 183 -1.55 13.30 6.94
CA GLU A 183 -1.93 14.72 7.10
C GLU A 183 -0.77 15.60 7.57
N SER A 184 0.18 15.03 8.31
CA SER A 184 1.42 15.72 8.72
C SER A 184 2.50 15.72 7.63
N GLY A 185 2.23 15.17 6.44
CA GLY A 185 3.20 15.06 5.35
C GLY A 185 4.35 14.08 5.61
N LEU A 186 4.18 13.17 6.58
CA LEU A 186 5.14 12.14 6.93
C LEU A 186 4.96 10.89 6.07
N PRO A 187 6.01 10.07 5.88
CA PRO A 187 5.88 8.75 5.29
C PRO A 187 4.85 7.89 6.04
N VAL A 188 3.89 7.32 5.31
CA VAL A 188 2.89 6.39 5.85
C VAL A 188 3.51 5.00 5.91
N ASP A 189 4.15 4.67 7.03
CA ASP A 189 4.77 3.39 7.30
C ASP A 189 4.86 3.12 8.81
N HIS A 190 5.35 1.95 9.23
CA HIS A 190 5.59 1.60 10.64
C HIS A 190 6.99 2.03 11.13
N GLY A 191 7.51 3.14 10.61
CA GLY A 191 8.82 3.72 10.91
C GLY A 191 8.92 4.34 12.30
N SER A 192 9.93 5.18 12.50
CA SER A 192 10.18 5.81 13.81
C SER A 192 9.07 6.79 14.22
N SER A 193 8.49 7.54 13.27
CA SER A 193 7.37 8.44 13.54
C SER A 193 6.13 7.67 14.01
N PHE A 194 5.78 6.58 13.31
CA PHE A 194 4.69 5.70 13.71
C PHE A 194 4.91 5.14 15.11
N ARG A 195 6.08 4.52 15.36
CA ARG A 195 6.34 3.86 16.65
C ARG A 195 6.25 4.83 17.82
N ARG A 196 6.77 6.05 17.65
CA ARG A 196 6.68 7.11 18.66
C ARG A 196 5.23 7.46 18.94
N LYS A 197 4.45 7.75 17.89
CA LYS A 197 3.04 8.13 18.04
C LYS A 197 2.21 6.97 18.60
N ALA A 198 2.45 5.76 18.14
CA ALA A 198 1.78 4.56 18.64
C ALA A 198 2.10 4.32 20.13
N GLN A 199 3.34 4.55 20.56
CA GLN A 199 3.72 4.46 21.96
C GLN A 199 3.04 5.54 22.82
N GLU A 200 2.98 6.79 22.34
CA GLU A 200 2.24 7.88 23.02
C GLU A 200 0.76 7.52 23.23
N LEU A 201 0.16 6.79 22.29
CA LEU A 201 -1.27 6.47 22.28
C LEU A 201 -1.60 5.08 22.83
N GLY A 202 -0.63 4.31 23.32
CA GLY A 202 -0.85 2.94 23.79
C GLY A 202 -1.24 1.94 22.67
N VAL A 203 -0.98 2.27 21.41
CA VAL A 203 -1.30 1.43 20.25
C VAL A 203 -0.17 0.44 20.01
N LEU A 204 -0.48 -0.87 20.06
CA LEU A 204 0.45 -1.89 19.61
C LEU A 204 0.78 -1.70 18.11
N PRO A 205 2.07 -1.76 17.71
CA PRO A 205 2.48 -1.63 16.30
C PRO A 205 2.07 -2.82 15.41
N GLY A 206 1.24 -3.75 15.92
CA GLY A 206 0.87 -4.99 15.27
C GLY A 206 -0.51 -4.98 14.62
N ALA A 207 -0.61 -4.42 13.40
CA ALA A 207 -1.52 -4.89 12.37
C ALA A 207 -0.67 -5.12 11.11
N LYS A 208 -0.58 -6.36 10.62
CA LYS A 208 0.46 -6.77 9.64
C LYS A 208 0.44 -5.95 8.32
N ARG A 209 1.27 -4.88 8.26
CA ARG A 209 2.09 -4.24 7.17
C ARG A 209 1.54 -4.25 5.72
N ILE A 210 1.67 -3.23 4.84
CA ILE A 210 2.31 -1.92 4.72
C ILE A 210 1.24 -1.06 4.01
N LEU A 211 0.96 0.13 4.52
CA LEU A 211 0.28 1.17 3.77
C LEU A 211 1.28 1.96 2.96
N ALA A 212 0.83 2.41 1.80
CA ALA A 212 1.68 2.84 0.71
C ALA A 212 2.55 4.06 1.07
N HIS A 213 3.82 3.84 1.38
CA HIS A 213 4.85 4.79 0.97
C HIS A 213 6.15 4.14 0.51
N ARG A 214 6.52 4.53 -0.71
CA ARG A 214 7.74 4.31 -1.50
C ARG A 214 8.21 2.87 -1.67
N GLY A 215 8.37 2.50 -2.94
CA GLY A 215 9.07 1.30 -3.38
C GLY A 215 10.35 1.11 -2.57
N ALA A 216 10.33 0.10 -1.73
CA ALA A 216 11.48 -0.47 -1.08
C ALA A 216 11.33 -1.96 -1.29
N ALA A 217 11.94 -2.42 -2.36
CA ALA A 217 12.02 -3.83 -2.62
C ALA A 217 12.80 -4.50 -1.49
N ARG A 218 12.11 -5.35 -0.73
CA ARG A 218 12.76 -6.27 0.22
C ARG A 218 13.28 -7.45 -0.57
N MET A 219 14.60 -7.51 -0.71
CA MET A 219 15.29 -8.80 -0.80
C MET A 219 16.10 -8.96 0.48
N SER A 220 15.87 -10.11 1.12
CA SER A 220 16.67 -10.71 2.19
C SER A 220 18.15 -10.69 1.87
#